data_AF-R7LJZ7-F1
#
_entry.id   AF-R7LJZ7-F1
#
_cell.length_a   1.000
_cell.length_b   1.000
_cell.length_c   1.000
_cell.angle_alpha   90.00
_cell.angle_beta   90.00
_cell.angle_gamma   90.00
#
_symmetry.space_group_name_H-M   'P 1'
#
loop_
_entity.id
_entity.type
_entity.pdbx_description
1 polymer ?
#
loop_
_entity_poly.entity_id
_entity_poly.type
_entity_poly.pdbx_seq_one_letter_code
_entity_poly.pdbx_strand_id
1 'polypeptide(L)'
;MQLLIEKELNSSDKILKPDFNSKTGRELLAFYLQTKFKQILAYDKRCPTPIFKEVSPTFISRFTKRLINNPSKRLLIGITGESASGKSTICREIKNIIEQLSMPVSVLSTDNYFKDISALIKKYGSFDNLTDNGYDIDAPESFQLELLKTDLEALSSGCDIKAPRYVPNGTGVSIPNSLDISSDKIIVVEGIATMYKDVKDVFDVKIYIETENNIRRERFIKRAMAERNQNEENAIKQWEYLLHAGEKYVIPCRENADFVLNGHSDLQYFDKILEYIHTITNNFQ
;
A
#
# COMPACT_ATOMS: atom_id res chain seq x y z
N MET A 1 12.44 -16.47 -10.82
CA MET A 1 12.34 -16.39 -9.35
C MET A 1 12.29 -17.78 -8.71
N GLN A 2 11.48 -18.71 -9.25
CA GLN A 2 11.39 -20.11 -8.78
C GLN A 2 12.76 -20.79 -8.54
N LEU A 3 13.70 -20.66 -9.48
CA LEU A 3 15.07 -21.19 -9.33
C LEU A 3 15.82 -20.62 -8.10
N LEU A 4 15.57 -19.36 -7.72
CA LEU A 4 16.16 -18.78 -6.52
C LEU A 4 15.54 -19.37 -5.25
N ILE A 5 14.21 -19.57 -5.25
CA ILE A 5 13.50 -20.22 -4.14
C ILE A 5 14.03 -21.64 -3.93
N GLU A 6 14.13 -22.43 -4.99
CA GLU A 6 14.66 -23.80 -4.94
C GLU A 6 16.10 -23.85 -4.45
N LYS A 7 16.93 -22.89 -4.88
CA LYS A 7 18.31 -22.78 -4.41
C LYS A 7 18.40 -22.47 -2.91
N GLU A 8 17.52 -21.62 -2.37
CA GLU A 8 17.49 -21.37 -0.92
C GLU A 8 17.02 -22.59 -0.14
N LEU A 9 15.95 -23.25 -0.60
CA LEU A 9 15.39 -24.43 0.08
C LEU A 9 16.40 -25.58 0.17
N ASN A 10 17.15 -25.79 -0.92
CA ASN A 10 18.11 -26.90 -1.07
C ASN A 10 19.54 -26.54 -0.64
N SER A 11 19.80 -25.31 -0.16
CA SER A 11 21.12 -24.91 0.31
C SER A 11 21.53 -25.73 1.54
N SER A 12 22.71 -26.35 1.50
CA SER A 12 23.34 -27.00 2.65
C SER A 12 23.90 -25.99 3.65
N ASP A 13 24.22 -24.79 3.19
CA ASP A 13 24.82 -23.70 3.98
C ASP A 13 23.72 -22.81 4.56
N LYS A 14 22.88 -23.39 5.44
CA LYS A 14 21.85 -22.62 6.13
C LYS A 14 22.47 -21.84 7.28
N ILE A 15 22.06 -20.59 7.43
CA ILE A 15 22.47 -19.76 8.56
C ILE A 15 21.68 -20.20 9.79
N LEU A 16 22.36 -20.36 10.93
CA LEU A 16 21.70 -20.57 12.22
C LEU A 16 20.70 -19.45 12.47
N LYS A 17 19.49 -19.81 12.90
CA LYS A 17 18.44 -18.82 13.20
C LYS A 17 18.98 -17.75 14.17
N PRO A 18 19.06 -16.47 13.76
CA PRO A 18 19.54 -15.43 14.65
C PRO A 18 18.59 -15.25 15.85
N ASP A 19 19.14 -14.94 17.03
CA ASP A 19 18.32 -14.56 18.17
C ASP A 19 17.75 -13.15 17.97
N PHE A 20 16.48 -13.07 17.57
CA PHE A 20 15.79 -11.81 17.30
C PHE A 20 15.53 -10.97 18.57
N ASN A 21 15.66 -11.54 19.77
CA ASN A 21 15.57 -10.79 21.02
C ASN A 21 16.88 -10.05 21.34
N SER A 22 18.02 -10.56 20.87
CA SER A 22 19.31 -9.86 20.96
C SER A 22 19.49 -8.82 19.85
N LYS A 23 20.19 -7.73 20.15
CA LYS A 23 20.55 -6.72 19.14
C LYS A 23 21.46 -7.31 18.06
N THR A 24 22.44 -8.11 18.45
CA THR A 24 23.40 -8.75 17.54
C THR A 24 22.72 -9.72 16.57
N GLY A 25 21.75 -10.51 17.03
CA GLY A 25 20.98 -11.38 16.14
C GLY A 25 20.12 -10.59 15.15
N ARG A 26 19.56 -9.44 15.56
CA ARG A 26 18.85 -8.53 14.63
C ARG A 26 19.79 -7.88 13.61
N GLU A 27 21.00 -7.53 14.00
CA GLU A 27 22.03 -7.01 13.09
C GLU A 27 22.44 -8.05 12.05
N LEU A 28 22.59 -9.31 12.45
CA LEU A 28 22.87 -10.43 11.55
C LEU A 28 21.73 -10.65 10.55
N LEU A 29 20.47 -10.64 11.01
CA LEU A 29 19.30 -10.72 10.14
C LEU A 29 19.25 -9.57 9.15
N ALA A 30 19.49 -8.33 9.61
CA ALA A 30 19.52 -7.15 8.77
C ALA A 30 20.58 -7.25 7.66
N PHE A 31 21.79 -7.69 8.00
CA PHE A 31 22.87 -7.90 7.04
C PHE A 31 22.50 -8.96 5.99
N TYR A 32 21.89 -10.07 6.43
CA TYR A 32 21.40 -11.12 5.55
C TYR A 32 20.31 -10.61 4.60
N LEU A 33 19.27 -9.93 5.12
CA LEU A 33 18.19 -9.38 4.32
C LEU A 33 18.68 -8.36 3.30
N GLN A 34 19.65 -7.52 3.65
CA GLN A 34 20.26 -6.58 2.72
C GLN A 34 20.84 -7.29 1.48
N THR A 35 21.50 -8.43 1.67
CA THR A 35 22.06 -9.22 0.56
C THR A 35 20.94 -9.82 -0.30
N LYS A 36 19.90 -10.37 0.33
CA LYS A 36 18.77 -10.96 -0.39
C LYS A 36 17.92 -9.94 -1.15
N PHE A 37 17.69 -8.75 -0.58
CA PHE A 37 17.01 -7.66 -1.29
C PHE A 37 17.79 -7.26 -2.55
N LYS A 38 19.12 -7.11 -2.46
CA LYS A 38 19.95 -6.83 -3.65
C LYS A 38 19.83 -7.93 -4.71
N GLN A 39 19.73 -9.18 -4.29
CA GLN A 39 19.54 -10.31 -5.21
C GLN A 39 18.18 -10.27 -5.91
N ILE A 40 17.09 -9.96 -5.19
CA ILE A 40 15.75 -9.77 -5.77
C ILE A 40 15.80 -8.66 -6.83
N LEU A 41 16.33 -7.49 -6.49
CA LEU A 41 16.40 -6.35 -7.39
C LEU A 41 17.27 -6.61 -8.63
N ALA A 42 18.41 -7.30 -8.45
CA ALA A 42 19.27 -7.68 -9.55
C ALA A 42 18.63 -8.72 -10.49
N TYR A 43 17.82 -9.62 -9.94
CA TYR A 43 17.05 -10.58 -10.73
C TYR A 43 15.94 -9.87 -11.51
N ASP A 44 15.16 -9.02 -10.82
CA ASP A 44 14.04 -8.29 -11.41
C ASP A 44 14.44 -7.41 -12.58
N LYS A 45 15.57 -6.71 -12.46
CA LYS A 45 16.12 -5.86 -13.52
C LYS A 45 16.41 -6.62 -14.82
N ARG A 46 16.56 -7.95 -14.77
CA ARG A 46 16.83 -8.81 -15.94
C ARG A 46 15.55 -9.43 -16.51
N CYS A 47 14.42 -9.29 -15.85
CA CYS A 47 13.15 -9.79 -16.35
C CYS A 47 12.66 -8.94 -17.54
N PRO A 48 11.92 -9.53 -18.50
CA PRO A 48 11.37 -8.78 -19.63
C PRO A 48 10.43 -7.64 -19.19
N THR A 49 9.70 -7.87 -18.09
CA THR A 49 8.76 -6.92 -17.49
C THR A 49 9.08 -6.79 -15.99
N PRO A 50 10.08 -5.97 -15.62
CA PRO A 50 10.45 -5.75 -14.23
C PRO A 50 9.28 -5.17 -13.43
N ILE A 51 9.14 -5.58 -12.17
CA ILE A 51 8.14 -4.98 -11.29
C ILE A 51 8.66 -3.69 -10.65
N PHE A 52 9.93 -3.65 -10.27
CA PHE A 52 10.55 -2.48 -9.65
C PHE A 52 10.99 -1.52 -10.75
N LYS A 53 10.22 -0.45 -10.94
CA LYS A 53 10.61 0.66 -11.82
C LYS A 53 11.71 1.50 -11.18
N GLU A 54 11.59 1.74 -9.87
CA GLU A 54 12.53 2.53 -9.10
C GLU A 54 12.59 2.03 -7.65
N VAL A 55 13.78 2.15 -7.05
CA VAL A 55 14.01 1.81 -5.64
C VAL A 55 14.84 2.91 -5.01
N SER A 56 14.37 3.42 -3.86
CA SER A 56 15.11 4.42 -3.10
C SER A 56 16.47 3.87 -2.67
N PRO A 57 17.58 4.60 -2.93
CA PRO A 57 18.92 4.14 -2.58
C PRO A 57 19.14 4.02 -1.07
N THR A 58 18.31 4.69 -0.27
CA THR A 58 18.39 4.68 1.20
C THR A 58 17.46 3.66 1.85
N PHE A 59 16.56 3.03 1.09
CA PHE A 59 15.55 2.12 1.64
C PHE A 59 16.17 1.01 2.49
N ILE A 60 17.14 0.26 1.92
CA ILE A 60 17.71 -0.90 2.60
C ILE A 60 18.35 -0.51 3.94
N SER A 61 19.05 0.63 4.00
CA SER A 61 19.72 1.08 5.23
C SER A 61 18.71 1.61 6.27
N ARG A 62 17.66 2.31 5.84
CA ARG A 62 16.57 2.77 6.71
C ARG A 62 15.77 1.60 7.29
N PHE A 63 15.39 0.66 6.43
CA PHE A 63 14.60 -0.51 6.81
C PHE A 63 15.35 -1.43 7.78
N THR A 64 16.62 -1.72 7.52
CA THR A 64 17.45 -2.53 8.43
C THR A 64 17.62 -1.89 9.80
N LYS A 65 17.90 -0.58 9.87
CA LYS A 65 17.92 0.18 11.13
C LYS A 65 16.59 0.09 11.88
N ARG A 66 15.46 0.18 11.16
CA ARG A 66 14.12 0.05 11.74
C ARG A 66 13.88 -1.33 12.36
N LEU A 67 14.32 -2.41 11.72
CA LEU A 67 14.22 -3.78 12.25
C LEU A 67 15.09 -3.98 13.52
N ILE A 68 16.29 -3.38 13.55
CA ILE A 68 17.21 -3.51 14.69
C ILE A 68 16.71 -2.71 15.92
N ASN A 69 16.26 -1.47 15.69
CA ASN A 69 15.99 -0.52 16.76
C ASN A 69 14.58 -0.63 17.35
N ASN A 70 13.59 -1.06 16.56
CA ASN A 70 12.18 -1.11 16.98
C ASN A 70 11.54 -2.49 16.75
N PRO A 71 12.11 -3.59 17.28
CA PRO A 71 11.68 -4.95 16.93
C PRO A 71 10.27 -5.33 17.42
N SER A 72 9.73 -4.62 18.42
CA SER A 72 8.39 -4.84 18.95
C SER A 72 7.28 -4.13 18.16
N LYS A 73 7.62 -3.09 17.39
CA LYS A 73 6.63 -2.34 16.59
C LYS A 73 6.17 -3.16 15.39
N ARG A 74 4.87 -3.12 15.10
CA ARG A 74 4.29 -3.70 13.89
C ARG A 74 4.86 -3.03 12.65
N LEU A 75 4.92 -3.77 11.55
CA LEU A 75 5.42 -3.27 10.28
C LEU A 75 4.29 -2.60 9.49
N LEU A 76 4.42 -1.31 9.22
CA LEU A 76 3.45 -0.56 8.42
C LEU A 76 3.92 -0.39 6.98
N ILE A 77 3.12 -0.85 6.02
CA ILE A 77 3.37 -0.73 4.58
C ILE A 77 2.31 0.19 3.98
N GLY A 78 2.71 1.36 3.48
CA GLY A 78 1.83 2.32 2.82
C GLY A 78 1.89 2.16 1.31
N ILE A 79 0.74 2.01 0.66
CA ILE A 79 0.59 1.86 -0.80
C ILE A 79 -0.23 3.02 -1.36
N THR A 80 0.40 3.85 -2.18
CA THR A 80 -0.24 4.94 -2.92
C THR A 80 -0.09 4.75 -4.44
N GLY A 81 -0.60 5.71 -5.20
CA GLY A 81 -0.64 5.71 -6.65
C GLY A 81 -1.96 6.27 -7.15
N GLU A 82 -2.00 6.73 -8.39
CA GLU A 82 -3.17 7.41 -8.92
C GLU A 82 -4.37 6.44 -9.08
N SER A 83 -5.57 6.97 -9.30
CA SER A 83 -6.76 6.14 -9.50
C SER A 83 -6.58 5.11 -10.62
N ALA A 84 -7.11 3.90 -10.46
CA ALA A 84 -6.96 2.82 -11.45
C ALA A 84 -5.52 2.35 -11.76
N SER A 85 -4.50 2.75 -10.97
CA SER A 85 -3.13 2.25 -11.14
C SER A 85 -2.93 0.80 -10.70
N GLY A 86 -3.87 0.21 -9.96
CA GLY A 86 -3.77 -1.18 -9.48
C GLY A 86 -3.39 -1.36 -8.02
N LYS A 87 -3.36 -0.28 -7.22
CA LYS A 87 -3.14 -0.31 -5.75
C LYS A 87 -3.93 -1.42 -5.05
N SER A 88 -5.26 -1.39 -5.17
CA SER A 88 -6.14 -2.33 -4.48
C SER A 88 -5.98 -3.76 -5.00
N THR A 89 -5.59 -3.93 -6.27
CA THR A 89 -5.26 -5.24 -6.84
C THR A 89 -3.99 -5.80 -6.20
N ILE A 90 -2.91 -5.02 -6.18
CA ILE A 90 -1.64 -5.42 -5.55
C ILE A 90 -1.83 -5.65 -4.04
N CYS A 91 -2.59 -4.78 -3.36
CA CYS A 91 -2.89 -4.94 -1.94
C CYS A 91 -3.64 -6.26 -1.66
N ARG A 92 -4.61 -6.62 -2.51
CA ARG A 92 -5.32 -7.90 -2.40
C ARG A 92 -4.40 -9.08 -2.65
N GLU A 93 -3.49 -8.97 -3.61
CA GLU A 93 -2.51 -10.03 -3.90
C GLU A 93 -1.55 -10.25 -2.73
N ILE A 94 -1.00 -9.15 -2.17
CA ILE A 94 -0.18 -9.18 -0.95
C ILE A 94 -0.93 -9.89 0.17
N LYS A 95 -2.20 -9.53 0.39
CA LYS A 95 -3.04 -10.14 1.43
C LYS A 95 -3.21 -11.64 1.20
N ASN A 96 -3.65 -12.04 0.01
CA ASN A 96 -3.92 -13.44 -0.32
C ASN A 96 -2.71 -14.34 -0.06
N ILE A 97 -1.52 -13.90 -0.46
CA ILE A 97 -0.30 -14.68 -0.33
C ILE A 97 0.16 -14.75 1.11
N ILE A 98 0.14 -13.63 1.83
CA ILE A 98 0.53 -13.62 3.24
C ILE A 98 -0.40 -14.54 4.06
N GLU A 99 -1.70 -14.56 3.74
CA GLU A 99 -2.66 -15.50 4.33
C GLU A 99 -2.35 -16.97 3.96
N GLN A 100 -2.08 -17.27 2.68
CA GLN A 100 -1.66 -18.61 2.24
C GLN A 100 -0.40 -19.10 2.95
N LEU A 101 0.53 -18.18 3.24
CA LEU A 101 1.76 -18.43 3.97
C LEU A 101 1.56 -18.45 5.50
N SER A 102 0.31 -18.46 5.97
CA SER A 102 -0.07 -18.54 7.39
C SER A 102 0.53 -17.42 8.26
N MET A 103 0.72 -16.24 7.67
CA MET A 103 1.19 -15.05 8.37
C MET A 103 0.00 -14.09 8.60
N PRO A 104 -0.20 -13.57 9.83
CA PRO A 104 -1.29 -12.64 10.08
C PRO A 104 -1.01 -11.28 9.44
N VAL A 105 -1.95 -10.78 8.64
CA VAL A 105 -1.90 -9.48 7.98
C VAL A 105 -3.23 -8.75 8.10
N SER A 106 -3.13 -7.48 8.47
CA SER A 106 -4.28 -6.57 8.48
C SER A 106 -4.20 -5.60 7.31
N VAL A 107 -5.36 -5.27 6.73
CA VAL A 107 -5.50 -4.34 5.61
C VAL A 107 -6.39 -3.18 6.00
N LEU A 108 -5.93 -1.96 5.74
CA LEU A 108 -6.67 -0.73 6.00
C LEU A 108 -6.71 0.12 4.72
N SER A 109 -7.90 0.56 4.31
CA SER A 109 -8.04 1.54 3.24
C SER A 109 -8.14 2.95 3.83
N THR A 110 -7.39 3.91 3.30
CA THR A 110 -7.49 5.32 3.74
C THR A 110 -8.76 6.00 3.24
N ASP A 111 -9.45 5.42 2.25
CA ASP A 111 -10.77 5.87 1.80
C ASP A 111 -11.80 5.78 2.94
N ASN A 112 -11.60 4.90 3.93
CA ASN A 112 -12.45 4.84 5.11
C ASN A 112 -12.39 6.12 5.96
N TYR A 113 -11.34 6.93 5.81
CA TYR A 113 -11.10 8.14 6.58
C TYR A 113 -11.55 9.42 5.85
N PHE A 114 -12.34 9.32 4.78
CA PHE A 114 -13.07 10.49 4.28
C PHE A 114 -13.93 11.10 5.40
N LYS A 115 -14.01 12.44 5.42
CA LYS A 115 -14.91 13.17 6.31
C LYS A 115 -16.35 12.90 5.93
N ASP A 116 -17.25 12.99 6.91
CA ASP A 116 -18.69 12.99 6.62
C ASP A 116 -19.05 14.29 5.89
N ILE A 117 -19.53 14.14 4.66
CA ILE A 117 -19.97 15.24 3.80
C ILE A 117 -21.47 15.15 3.49
N SER A 118 -22.22 14.31 4.21
CA SER A 118 -23.65 14.09 3.96
C SER A 118 -24.48 15.37 4.09
N ALA A 119 -24.11 16.27 5.01
CA ALA A 119 -24.73 17.58 5.15
C ALA A 119 -24.44 18.50 3.94
N LEU A 120 -23.23 18.43 3.38
CA LEU A 120 -22.87 19.17 2.17
C LEU A 120 -23.66 18.63 0.97
N ILE A 121 -23.72 17.32 0.79
CA ILE A 121 -24.49 16.69 -0.29
C ILE A 121 -25.97 17.08 -0.20
N LYS A 122 -26.57 17.07 1.00
CA LYS A 122 -27.94 17.56 1.21
C LYS A 122 -28.11 19.02 0.81
N LYS A 123 -27.12 19.88 1.11
CA LYS A 123 -27.14 21.31 0.76
C LYS A 123 -27.07 21.54 -0.75
N TYR A 124 -26.22 20.80 -1.47
CA TYR A 124 -26.02 20.94 -2.92
C TYR A 124 -26.97 20.06 -3.75
N GLY A 125 -27.76 19.19 -3.11
CA GLY A 125 -28.76 18.33 -3.72
C GLY A 125 -28.21 16.98 -4.23
N SER A 126 -26.95 16.94 -4.65
CA SER A 126 -26.27 15.71 -5.08
C SER A 126 -24.75 15.80 -4.87
N PHE A 127 -24.09 14.65 -4.94
CA PHE A 127 -22.63 14.58 -4.92
C PHE A 127 -22.02 15.29 -6.13
N ASP A 128 -22.58 15.08 -7.32
CA ASP A 128 -22.10 15.72 -8.56
C ASP A 128 -22.22 17.25 -8.50
N ASN A 129 -23.32 17.77 -7.94
CA ASN A 129 -23.48 19.21 -7.75
C ASN A 129 -22.46 19.75 -6.74
N LEU A 130 -22.16 19.02 -5.67
CA LEU A 130 -21.14 19.40 -4.69
C LEU A 130 -19.75 19.51 -5.36
N THR A 131 -19.39 18.54 -6.19
CA THR A 131 -18.12 18.57 -6.95
C THR A 131 -18.10 19.67 -8.00
N ASP A 132 -19.21 19.92 -8.69
CA ASP A 132 -19.34 20.99 -9.69
C ASP A 132 -19.24 22.39 -9.04
N ASN A 133 -19.54 22.48 -7.74
CA ASN A 133 -19.35 23.68 -6.92
C ASN A 133 -17.94 23.75 -6.27
N GLY A 134 -16.99 22.95 -6.74
CA GLY A 134 -15.57 23.05 -6.39
C GLY A 134 -15.16 22.27 -5.13
N TYR A 135 -15.99 21.36 -4.64
CA TYR A 135 -15.56 20.46 -3.57
C TYR A 135 -14.53 19.45 -4.09
N ASP A 136 -13.32 19.51 -3.55
CA ASP A 136 -12.21 18.64 -3.94
C ASP A 136 -12.12 17.42 -3.01
N ILE A 137 -12.61 16.28 -3.49
CA ILE A 137 -12.72 15.02 -2.75
C ILE A 137 -11.34 14.49 -2.36
N ASP A 138 -10.37 14.61 -3.25
CA ASP A 138 -9.03 14.05 -3.05
C ASP A 138 -8.11 15.01 -2.28
N ALA A 139 -8.56 16.24 -1.97
CA ALA A 139 -7.78 17.17 -1.16
C ALA A 139 -7.50 16.61 0.26
N PRO A 140 -6.32 16.87 0.87
CA PRO A 140 -6.02 16.48 2.24
C PRO A 140 -7.10 16.86 3.25
N GLU A 141 -7.74 18.01 3.05
CA GLU A 141 -8.80 18.54 3.90
C GLU A 141 -10.09 17.71 3.87
N SER A 142 -10.28 16.87 2.86
CA SER A 142 -11.40 15.93 2.74
C SER A 142 -11.21 14.67 3.59
N PHE A 143 -10.04 14.45 4.17
CA PHE A 143 -9.71 13.29 5.00
C PHE A 143 -9.58 13.65 6.49
N GLN A 144 -9.87 12.68 7.34
CA GLN A 144 -9.65 12.72 8.79
C GLN A 144 -8.19 12.34 9.10
N LEU A 145 -7.21 13.13 8.62
CA LEU A 145 -5.78 12.76 8.66
C LEU A 145 -5.21 12.61 10.07
N GLU A 146 -5.63 13.44 11.02
CA GLU A 146 -5.21 13.33 12.42
C GLU A 146 -5.70 12.02 13.06
N LEU A 147 -6.93 11.60 12.75
CA LEU A 147 -7.48 10.32 13.21
C LEU A 147 -6.71 9.17 12.55
N LEU A 148 -6.52 9.22 11.22
CA LEU A 148 -5.75 8.22 10.49
C LEU A 148 -4.35 8.05 11.07
N LYS A 149 -3.63 9.15 11.34
CA LYS A 149 -2.30 9.11 11.95
C LYS A 149 -2.34 8.45 13.33
N THR A 150 -3.28 8.85 14.18
CA THR A 150 -3.45 8.30 15.53
C THR A 150 -3.71 6.80 15.49
N ASP A 151 -4.60 6.36 14.61
CA ASP A 151 -4.95 4.96 14.41
C ASP A 151 -3.77 4.13 13.90
N LEU A 152 -2.98 4.68 12.96
CA LEU A 152 -1.77 4.02 12.47
C LEU A 152 -0.68 3.90 13.54
N GLU A 153 -0.51 4.92 14.39
CA GLU A 153 0.45 4.88 15.51
C GLU A 153 0.04 3.86 16.58
N ALA A 154 -1.26 3.74 16.87
CA ALA A 154 -1.82 2.72 17.76
C ALA A 154 -1.58 1.31 17.20
N LEU A 155 -1.90 1.10 15.92
CA LEU A 155 -1.63 -0.15 15.21
C LEU A 155 -0.15 -0.52 15.23
N SER A 156 0.74 0.44 14.94
CA SER A 156 2.20 0.24 15.00
C SER A 156 2.67 -0.19 16.39
N SER A 157 1.99 0.28 17.44
CA SER A 157 2.29 -0.02 18.83
C SER A 157 1.65 -1.33 19.32
N GLY A 158 0.94 -2.06 18.45
CA GLY A 158 0.31 -3.33 18.80
C GLY A 158 -1.04 -3.19 19.50
N CYS A 159 -1.73 -2.06 19.29
CA CYS A 159 -3.10 -1.83 19.78
C CYS A 159 -4.09 -1.98 18.62
N ASP A 160 -5.12 -2.79 18.81
CA ASP A 160 -6.23 -2.91 17.87
C ASP A 160 -7.06 -1.62 17.87
N ILE A 161 -7.68 -1.29 16.74
CA ILE A 161 -8.44 -0.04 16.56
C ILE A 161 -9.85 -0.29 16.04
N LYS A 162 -10.68 0.74 16.12
CA LYS A 162 -11.97 0.82 15.42
C LYS A 162 -11.95 1.95 14.40
N ALA A 163 -11.56 1.64 13.17
CA ALA A 163 -11.50 2.63 12.10
C ALA A 163 -12.92 3.11 11.71
N PRO A 164 -13.06 4.35 11.18
CA PRO A 164 -14.30 4.78 10.56
C PRO A 164 -14.64 3.93 9.32
N ARG A 165 -15.89 4.00 8.86
CA ARG A 165 -16.34 3.43 7.58
C ARG A 165 -17.01 4.51 6.75
N TYR A 166 -16.39 4.87 5.64
CA TYR A 166 -17.03 5.71 4.64
C TYR A 166 -17.96 4.88 3.76
N VAL A 167 -19.17 5.38 3.47
CA VAL A 167 -20.17 4.65 2.68
C VAL A 167 -20.09 5.07 1.21
N PRO A 168 -19.60 4.20 0.29
CA PRO A 168 -19.35 4.56 -1.10
C PRO A 168 -20.61 4.46 -1.98
N ASN A 169 -21.71 5.07 -1.53
CA ASN A 169 -23.01 5.07 -2.23
C ASN A 169 -23.45 6.49 -2.66
N GLY A 170 -22.54 7.46 -2.61
CA GLY A 170 -22.84 8.86 -2.94
C GLY A 170 -23.59 9.64 -1.85
N THR A 171 -23.86 9.04 -0.68
CA THR A 171 -24.49 9.75 0.45
C THR A 171 -23.49 10.58 1.28
N GLY A 172 -22.19 10.32 1.13
CA GLY A 172 -21.14 11.04 1.85
C GLY A 172 -21.07 10.72 3.34
N VAL A 173 -21.72 9.66 3.79
CA VAL A 173 -21.79 9.28 5.21
C VAL A 173 -20.49 8.61 5.65
N SER A 174 -19.96 9.05 6.79
CA SER A 174 -18.82 8.43 7.47
C SER A 174 -19.24 7.96 8.87
N ILE A 175 -19.16 6.66 9.12
CA ILE A 175 -19.62 6.05 10.36
C ILE A 175 -18.41 5.84 11.28
N PRO A 176 -18.30 6.56 12.41
CA PRO A 176 -17.16 6.42 13.30
C PRO A 176 -17.15 5.05 14.00
N ASN A 177 -15.95 4.55 14.33
CA ASN A 177 -15.74 3.31 15.10
C ASN A 177 -16.47 2.07 14.51
N SER A 178 -16.47 1.92 13.18
CA SER A 178 -17.29 0.93 12.48
C SER A 178 -16.53 -0.31 12.02
N LEU A 179 -15.21 -0.26 11.87
CA LEU A 179 -14.40 -1.37 11.36
C LEU A 179 -13.37 -1.79 12.41
N ASP A 180 -13.46 -3.02 12.91
CA ASP A 180 -12.44 -3.59 13.79
C ASP A 180 -11.21 -3.96 12.96
N ILE A 181 -10.04 -3.44 13.34
CA ILE A 181 -8.76 -3.71 12.67
C ILE A 181 -7.76 -4.21 13.70
N SER A 182 -7.26 -5.43 13.48
CA SER A 182 -6.28 -6.07 14.35
C SER A 182 -4.88 -5.49 14.13
N SER A 183 -4.10 -5.43 15.21
CA SER A 183 -2.70 -5.00 15.20
C SER A 183 -1.75 -6.15 14.84
N ASP A 184 -1.96 -6.73 13.66
CA ASP A 184 -1.12 -7.82 13.16
C ASP A 184 0.34 -7.41 12.97
N LYS A 185 1.25 -8.39 12.84
CA LYS A 185 2.68 -8.12 12.65
C LYS A 185 2.97 -7.27 11.42
N ILE A 186 2.17 -7.44 10.36
CA ILE A 186 2.26 -6.69 9.11
C ILE A 186 0.90 -6.05 8.87
N ILE A 187 0.90 -4.75 8.58
CA ILE A 187 -0.31 -3.99 8.31
C ILE A 187 -0.09 -3.26 7.00
N VAL A 188 -0.93 -3.56 6.03
CA VAL A 188 -0.91 -2.95 4.70
C VAL A 188 -1.99 -1.88 4.64
N VAL A 189 -1.58 -0.67 4.32
CA VAL A 189 -2.48 0.48 4.24
C VAL A 189 -2.46 0.99 2.81
N GLU A 190 -3.61 1.06 2.17
CA GLU A 190 -3.73 1.48 0.78
C GLU A 190 -4.63 2.71 0.62
N GLY A 191 -4.34 3.52 -0.39
CA GLY A 191 -5.12 4.70 -0.74
C GLY A 191 -4.25 5.96 -0.82
N ILE A 192 -4.79 7.02 -1.42
CA ILE A 192 -4.00 8.21 -1.77
C ILE A 192 -3.46 8.95 -0.53
N ALA A 193 -4.24 8.98 0.56
CA ALA A 193 -3.88 9.67 1.79
C ALA A 193 -2.72 9.03 2.57
N THR A 194 -2.26 7.83 2.17
CA THR A 194 -1.08 7.19 2.78
C THR A 194 0.19 8.03 2.65
N MET A 195 0.30 8.87 1.61
CA MET A 195 1.49 9.69 1.37
C MET A 195 1.27 11.18 1.61
N TYR A 196 0.13 11.57 2.18
CA TYR A 196 -0.08 12.97 2.57
C TYR A 196 0.88 13.38 3.67
N LYS A 197 1.24 14.66 3.68
CA LYS A 197 2.32 15.23 4.48
C LYS A 197 2.24 14.83 5.96
N ASP A 198 1.03 14.79 6.52
CA ASP A 198 0.80 14.55 7.95
C ASP A 198 0.88 13.06 8.33
N VAL A 199 0.80 12.16 7.34
CA VAL A 199 0.67 10.70 7.54
C VAL A 199 1.90 9.94 7.03
N LYS A 200 2.55 10.42 5.96
CA LYS A 200 3.55 9.66 5.21
C LYS A 200 4.71 9.12 6.04
N ASP A 201 5.08 9.77 7.14
CA ASP A 201 6.25 9.42 7.95
C ASP A 201 5.98 8.33 8.99
N VAL A 202 4.73 7.87 9.11
CA VAL A 202 4.34 6.74 9.96
C VAL A 202 4.75 5.38 9.36
N PHE A 203 4.93 5.32 8.03
CA PHE A 203 5.18 4.07 7.31
C PHE A 203 6.65 3.64 7.31
N ASP A 204 6.85 2.34 7.54
CA ASP A 204 8.16 1.69 7.45
C ASP A 204 8.57 1.43 6.00
N VAL A 205 7.59 1.08 5.16
CA VAL A 205 7.76 0.85 3.71
C VAL A 205 6.73 1.67 2.94
N LYS A 206 7.18 2.43 1.95
CA LYS A 206 6.35 3.33 1.13
C LYS A 206 6.39 2.85 -0.33
N ILE A 207 5.24 2.46 -0.86
CA ILE A 207 5.09 1.91 -2.20
C ILE A 207 4.24 2.86 -3.04
N TYR A 208 4.74 3.23 -4.21
CA TYR A 208 4.00 3.97 -5.23
C TYR A 208 3.71 3.05 -6.42
N ILE A 209 2.43 2.86 -6.75
CA ILE A 209 2.01 2.07 -7.90
C ILE A 209 1.83 2.97 -9.12
N GLU A 210 2.67 2.76 -10.13
CA GLU A 210 2.70 3.56 -11.36
C GLU A 210 2.23 2.74 -12.56
N THR A 211 1.26 3.28 -13.30
CA THR A 211 0.71 2.67 -14.53
C THR A 211 0.45 3.77 -15.54
N GLU A 212 0.67 3.48 -16.81
CA GLU A 212 0.45 4.42 -17.91
C GLU A 212 -1.01 4.92 -17.95
N ASN A 213 -1.19 6.20 -18.29
CA ASN A 213 -2.48 6.89 -18.23
C ASN A 213 -3.55 6.23 -19.11
N ASN A 214 -3.21 5.83 -20.34
CA ASN A 214 -4.09 5.07 -21.24
C ASN A 214 -4.67 3.81 -20.58
N ILE A 215 -3.83 3.01 -19.93
CA ILE A 215 -4.24 1.78 -19.22
C ILE A 215 -5.11 2.14 -18.00
N ARG A 216 -4.73 3.17 -17.23
CA ARG A 216 -5.54 3.64 -16.09
C ARG A 216 -6.93 4.11 -16.54
N ARG A 217 -7.01 4.87 -17.64
CA ARG A 217 -8.26 5.37 -18.23
C ARG A 217 -9.16 4.23 -18.65
N GLU A 218 -8.64 3.27 -19.41
CA GLU A 218 -9.41 2.11 -19.85
C GLU A 218 -9.96 1.32 -18.65
N ARG A 219 -9.11 1.02 -17.65
CA ARG A 219 -9.52 0.35 -16.40
C ARG A 219 -10.55 1.15 -15.61
N PHE A 220 -10.46 2.47 -15.61
CA PHE A 220 -11.38 3.34 -14.91
C PHE A 220 -12.76 3.33 -15.58
N ILE A 221 -12.82 3.66 -16.88
CA ILE A 221 -14.07 3.74 -17.65
C ILE A 221 -14.79 2.38 -17.64
N LYS A 222 -14.05 1.28 -17.84
CA LYS A 222 -14.62 -0.07 -17.77
C LYS A 222 -15.30 -0.36 -16.44
N ARG A 223 -14.68 -0.01 -15.31
CA ARG A 223 -15.26 -0.23 -13.97
C ARG A 223 -16.41 0.73 -13.67
N ALA A 224 -16.28 1.99 -14.04
CA ALA A 224 -17.35 2.99 -13.91
C ALA A 224 -18.65 2.52 -14.58
N MET A 225 -18.53 2.01 -15.82
CA MET A 225 -19.69 1.51 -16.56
C MET A 225 -20.17 0.14 -16.06
N ALA A 226 -19.26 -0.83 -15.88
CA ALA A 226 -19.66 -2.21 -15.59
C ALA A 226 -20.00 -2.48 -14.12
N GLU A 227 -19.33 -1.82 -13.17
CA GLU A 227 -19.50 -2.09 -11.73
C GLU A 227 -20.38 -1.03 -11.04
N ARG A 228 -20.40 0.20 -11.56
CA ARG A 228 -21.10 1.34 -10.93
C ARG A 228 -22.31 1.83 -11.73
N ASN A 229 -22.63 1.21 -12.87
CA ASN A 229 -23.72 1.59 -13.76
C ASN A 229 -23.71 3.09 -14.13
N GLN A 230 -22.52 3.70 -14.20
CA GLN A 230 -22.37 5.09 -14.64
C GLN A 230 -22.49 5.17 -16.16
N ASN A 231 -23.09 6.24 -16.67
CA ASN A 231 -23.03 6.53 -18.11
C ASN A 231 -21.60 6.93 -18.52
N GLU A 232 -21.28 6.78 -19.80
CA GLU A 232 -19.94 7.04 -20.31
C GLU A 232 -19.51 8.51 -20.13
N GLU A 233 -20.44 9.45 -20.33
CA GLU A 233 -20.18 10.89 -20.21
C GLU A 233 -19.74 11.29 -18.79
N ASN A 234 -20.46 10.82 -17.76
CA ASN A 234 -20.09 11.05 -16.36
C ASN A 234 -18.80 10.33 -16.00
N ALA A 235 -18.56 9.13 -16.55
CA ALA A 235 -17.30 8.42 -16.34
C ALA A 235 -16.11 9.20 -16.92
N ILE A 236 -16.26 9.82 -18.10
CA ILE A 236 -15.24 10.69 -18.69
C ILE A 236 -15.05 11.95 -17.83
N LYS A 237 -16.13 12.62 -17.42
CA LYS A 237 -16.05 13.81 -16.55
C LYS A 237 -15.32 13.50 -15.23
N GLN A 238 -15.64 12.37 -14.60
CA GLN A 238 -14.98 11.93 -13.37
C GLN A 238 -13.51 11.59 -13.62
N TRP A 239 -13.18 11.00 -14.77
CA TRP A 239 -11.79 10.71 -15.15
C TRP A 239 -10.96 11.99 -15.26
N GLU A 240 -11.47 13.04 -15.90
CA GLU A 240 -10.78 14.33 -16.02
C GLU A 240 -10.50 14.95 -14.63
N TYR A 241 -11.47 14.90 -13.72
CA TYR A 241 -11.26 15.32 -12.32
C TYR A 241 -10.11 14.53 -11.66
N LEU A 242 -10.11 13.21 -11.81
CA LEU A 242 -9.09 12.33 -11.22
C LEU A 242 -7.68 12.57 -11.80
N LEU A 243 -7.57 13.04 -13.05
CA LEU A 243 -6.29 13.45 -13.62
C LEU A 243 -5.74 14.67 -12.89
N HIS A 244 -6.54 15.73 -12.75
CA HIS A 244 -6.14 16.94 -12.05
C HIS A 244 -5.83 16.70 -10.57
N ALA A 245 -6.65 15.90 -9.88
CA ALA A 245 -6.40 15.50 -8.50
C ALA A 245 -5.13 14.65 -8.37
N GLY A 246 -4.90 13.73 -9.31
CA GLY A 246 -3.70 12.91 -9.39
C GLY A 246 -2.43 13.74 -9.53
N GLU A 247 -2.42 14.70 -10.45
CA GLU A 247 -1.30 15.63 -10.66
C GLU A 247 -1.01 16.48 -9.42
N LYS A 248 -2.06 16.94 -8.74
CA LYS A 248 -1.94 17.83 -7.59
C LYS A 248 -1.51 17.12 -6.31
N TYR A 249 -2.07 15.95 -6.02
CA TYR A 249 -1.94 15.31 -4.70
C TYR A 249 -1.16 14.00 -4.71
N VAL A 250 -1.15 13.27 -5.83
CA VAL A 250 -0.63 11.89 -5.86
C VAL A 250 0.74 11.83 -6.51
N ILE A 251 0.93 12.39 -7.70
CA ILE A 251 2.21 12.36 -8.43
C ILE A 251 3.38 12.92 -7.60
N PRO A 252 3.25 14.05 -6.86
CA PRO A 252 4.34 14.56 -6.02
C PRO A 252 4.77 13.58 -4.92
N CYS A 253 3.90 12.65 -4.52
CA CYS A 253 4.23 11.65 -3.51
C CYS A 253 5.22 10.59 -4.03
N ARG A 254 5.38 10.45 -5.35
CA ARG A 254 6.31 9.48 -5.98
C ARG A 254 7.74 9.62 -5.45
N GLU A 255 8.21 10.85 -5.25
CA GLU A 255 9.57 11.12 -4.73
C GLU A 255 9.81 10.63 -3.30
N ASN A 256 8.74 10.43 -2.53
CA ASN A 256 8.82 9.95 -1.15
C ASN A 256 8.73 8.41 -1.05
N ALA A 257 8.57 7.71 -2.18
CA ALA A 257 8.41 6.27 -2.19
C ALA A 257 9.75 5.54 -2.03
N ASP A 258 9.72 4.42 -1.33
CA ASP A 258 10.84 3.47 -1.30
C ASP A 258 10.89 2.62 -2.56
N PHE A 259 9.70 2.29 -3.08
CA PHE A 259 9.53 1.47 -4.26
C PHE A 259 8.51 2.12 -5.18
N VAL A 260 8.89 2.29 -6.45
CA VAL A 260 7.93 2.54 -7.53
C VAL A 260 7.70 1.21 -8.24
N LEU A 261 6.49 0.68 -8.13
CA LEU A 261 6.11 -0.60 -8.74
C LEU A 261 5.29 -0.39 -9.99
N ASN A 262 5.48 -1.26 -10.97
CA ASN A 262 4.67 -1.29 -12.18
C ASN A 262 3.30 -1.92 -11.89
N GLY A 263 2.23 -1.12 -11.91
CA GLY A 263 0.85 -1.60 -11.68
C GLY A 263 0.24 -2.40 -12.85
N HIS A 264 1.02 -2.67 -13.90
CA HIS A 264 0.71 -3.58 -14.99
C HIS A 264 1.59 -4.84 -14.97
N SER A 265 2.45 -5.03 -13.96
CA SER A 265 3.28 -6.23 -13.86
C SER A 265 2.47 -7.51 -13.72
N ASP A 266 3.07 -8.63 -14.09
CA ASP A 266 2.52 -9.97 -13.87
C ASP A 266 2.42 -10.25 -12.37
N LEU A 267 1.20 -10.53 -11.90
CA LEU A 267 0.92 -10.88 -10.51
C LEU A 267 1.63 -12.18 -10.14
N GLN A 268 1.68 -13.20 -11.02
CA GLN A 268 2.34 -14.47 -10.71
C GLN A 268 3.83 -14.28 -10.38
N TYR A 269 4.48 -13.35 -11.06
CA TYR A 269 5.87 -13.03 -10.78
C TYR A 269 6.04 -12.26 -9.47
N PHE A 270 5.11 -11.35 -9.15
CA PHE A 270 5.05 -10.68 -7.85
C PHE A 270 4.86 -11.69 -6.71
N ASP A 271 4.02 -12.70 -6.91
CA ASP A 271 3.76 -13.76 -5.96
C ASP A 271 5.05 -14.51 -5.62
N LYS A 272 5.84 -14.83 -6.65
CA LYS A 272 7.13 -15.50 -6.48
C LYS A 272 8.14 -14.63 -5.71
N ILE A 273 8.08 -13.30 -5.81
CA ILE A 273 8.92 -12.42 -4.99
C ILE A 273 8.50 -12.53 -3.52
N LEU A 274 7.20 -12.52 -3.23
CA LEU A 274 6.68 -12.64 -1.87
C LEU A 274 6.99 -14.02 -1.25
N GLU A 275 6.81 -15.10 -2.01
CA GLU A 275 7.24 -16.46 -1.63
C GLU A 275 8.74 -16.53 -1.34
N TYR A 276 9.57 -15.89 -2.17
CA TYR A 276 11.01 -15.84 -1.94
C TYR A 276 11.34 -15.09 -0.65
N ILE A 277 10.72 -13.92 -0.40
CA ILE A 277 10.89 -13.15 0.84
C ILE A 277 10.47 -13.99 2.07
N HIS A 278 9.36 -14.71 1.98
CA HIS A 278 8.93 -15.62 3.05
C HIS A 278 9.94 -16.76 3.25
N THR A 279 10.43 -17.36 2.18
CA THR A 279 11.41 -18.46 2.23
C THR A 279 12.69 -18.00 2.92
N ILE A 280 13.28 -16.88 2.50
CA ILE A 280 14.52 -16.38 3.12
C ILE A 280 14.35 -15.95 4.58
N THR A 281 13.13 -15.59 5.01
CA THR A 281 12.85 -15.17 6.39
C THR A 281 12.45 -16.32 7.32
N ASN A 282 12.18 -17.51 6.79
CA ASN A 282 11.74 -18.67 7.59
C ASN A 282 12.63 -19.91 7.42
N ASN A 283 13.52 -19.96 6.43
CA ASN A 283 14.39 -21.10 6.14
C ASN A 283 15.78 -20.97 6.80
N PHE A 284 15.81 -20.78 8.11
CA PHE A 284 17.05 -20.84 8.92
C PHE A 284 17.32 -22.27 9.42
N GLN A 285 18.57 -22.58 9.80
CA GLN A 285 18.94 -23.80 10.51
C GLN A 285 18.47 -23.75 11.97
#